data_AF-A0A4Z2BE72-F1
#
_entry.id   AF-A0A4Z2BE72-F1
#
_cell.length_a   1.000
_cell.length_b   1.000
_cell.length_c   1.000
_cell.angle_alpha   90.00
_cell.angle_beta   90.00
_cell.angle_gamma   90.00
#
_symmetry.space_group_name_H-M   'P 1'
#
loop_
_entity.id
_entity.type
_entity.pdbx_description
1 polymer ?
#
loop_
_entity_poly.entity_id
_entity_poly.type
_entity_poly.pdbx_seq_one_letter_code
_entity_poly.pdbx_strand_id
1 'polypeptide(L)'
;MLQAKLAAYEEQQRTLQADLEQFTKRAASQASESGSADDAQSQVLEWQEMVAEAASARERAKEEKAAMALRISHMEEEREALETRQQELEEELAQARGLGQHRAKKPAAPSQRSLQEDFEFDGQSQFQDPRSTSESTTPMEGENMGDGLRSVVEELELERNQLQEQILSLEERCQDLEDRLQLQARVETLQNELEKLQSQLASVRHQQSRDAEKHQLLVTSLNEQLQGLSDMQESLESSLVEKENTLAKTSEKLELVSSLRESLSLKETQFKEVSDKLLQTEQSLENISQKCSGSEKQCGELKSEVADLTQKLSLLKEKTQKQEVTIDTLQTEVDQTNEELDKLNTAYLEERAQLIHDLQSCEREIDSLKDVLLEKDKEISALSGNISEYTEQLIALKQDLKMKEDNLIQVENALSKADREVSILRESQNSDQRTLESKITELTENLKDTEMELLKARDLRDSKTAEVETLVKQADDDKKAIQELRGEIQKQMQSHCHHLSECEMHIASLKEQLMSSAQKLQEALELQQQFSNKEQSFEKELKSSKDEQN
;
A
#
# COMPACT_ATOMS: atom_id res chain seq x y z
N MET A 1 13.00 -16.64 24.40
CA MET A 1 12.91 -15.47 23.48
C MET A 1 13.38 -15.82 22.06
N LEU A 2 14.64 -16.23 21.85
CA LEU A 2 15.18 -16.49 20.49
C LEU A 2 14.35 -17.45 19.64
N GLN A 3 13.94 -18.62 20.16
CA GLN A 3 13.08 -19.57 19.42
C GLN A 3 11.76 -18.96 18.93
N ALA A 4 11.13 -18.04 19.68
CA ALA A 4 9.90 -17.39 19.26
C ALA A 4 10.15 -16.39 18.11
N LYS A 5 11.30 -15.71 18.09
CA LYS A 5 11.72 -14.90 16.94
C LYS A 5 12.06 -15.77 15.73
N LEU A 6 12.65 -16.95 15.93
CA LEU A 6 12.96 -17.90 14.86
C LEU A 6 11.67 -18.40 14.20
N ALA A 7 10.71 -18.88 14.98
CA ALA A 7 9.42 -19.35 14.49
C ALA A 7 8.65 -18.27 13.72
N ALA A 8 8.63 -17.02 14.22
CA ALA A 8 8.04 -15.89 13.51
C ALA A 8 8.73 -15.58 12.18
N TYR A 9 10.06 -15.71 12.11
CA TYR A 9 10.82 -15.54 10.85
C TYR A 9 10.56 -16.66 9.85
N GLU A 10 10.44 -17.91 10.31
CA GLU A 10 10.07 -19.04 9.46
C GLU A 10 8.63 -18.92 8.94
N GLU A 11 7.71 -18.45 9.77
CA GLU A 11 6.31 -18.21 9.38
C GLU A 11 6.22 -17.06 8.36
N GLN A 12 6.87 -15.92 8.63
CA GLN A 12 6.99 -14.83 7.67
C GLN A 12 7.61 -15.28 6.34
N GLN A 13 8.63 -16.15 6.38
CA GLN A 13 9.24 -16.71 5.16
C GLN A 13 8.28 -17.62 4.38
N ARG A 14 7.43 -18.41 5.05
CA ARG A 14 6.40 -19.21 4.35
C ARG A 14 5.34 -18.32 3.69
N THR A 15 4.89 -17.27 4.35
CA THR A 15 3.92 -16.32 3.77
C THR A 15 4.49 -15.67 2.50
N LEU A 16 5.69 -15.10 2.59
CA LEU A 16 6.37 -14.42 1.48
C LEU A 16 6.64 -15.36 0.29
N GLN A 17 6.90 -16.65 0.55
CA GLN A 17 7.03 -17.67 -0.49
C GLN A 17 5.68 -18.03 -1.15
N ALA A 18 4.60 -18.11 -0.38
CA ALA A 18 3.25 -18.35 -0.92
C ALA A 18 2.73 -17.18 -1.75
N ASP A 19 3.05 -15.94 -1.36
CA ASP A 19 2.71 -14.72 -2.09
C ASP A 19 3.49 -14.63 -3.41
N LEU A 20 4.79 -14.97 -3.41
CA LEU A 20 5.60 -15.08 -4.63
C LEU A 20 5.05 -16.16 -5.58
N GLU A 21 4.68 -17.34 -5.08
CA GLU A 21 4.03 -18.37 -5.90
C GLU A 21 2.70 -17.89 -6.49
N GLN A 22 1.90 -17.13 -5.74
CA GLN A 22 0.66 -16.53 -6.23
C GLN A 22 0.93 -15.46 -7.31
N PHE A 23 1.96 -14.64 -7.14
CA PHE A 23 2.36 -13.63 -8.11
C PHE A 23 2.81 -14.28 -9.43
N THR A 24 3.71 -15.27 -9.37
CA THR A 24 4.17 -16.03 -10.54
C THR A 24 3.00 -16.72 -11.27
N LYS A 25 2.03 -17.28 -10.53
CA LYS A 25 0.82 -17.87 -11.12
C LYS A 25 -0.05 -16.82 -11.84
N ARG A 26 -0.25 -15.63 -11.26
CA ARG A 26 -1.00 -14.54 -11.93
C ARG A 26 -0.29 -14.01 -13.18
N ALA A 27 1.03 -13.80 -13.11
CA ALA A 27 1.83 -13.34 -14.24
C ALA A 27 1.78 -14.35 -15.41
N ALA A 28 1.91 -15.66 -15.11
CA ALA A 28 1.79 -16.71 -16.11
C ALA A 28 0.38 -16.80 -16.73
N SER A 29 -0.69 -16.52 -15.97
CA SER A 29 -2.05 -16.41 -16.51
C SER A 29 -2.22 -15.20 -17.42
N GLN A 30 -1.77 -14.00 -17.01
CA GLN A 30 -1.88 -12.79 -17.84
C GLN A 30 -1.10 -12.91 -19.16
N ALA A 31 0.11 -13.46 -19.12
CA ALA A 31 0.92 -13.76 -20.31
C ALA A 31 0.26 -14.75 -21.28
N SER A 32 -0.75 -15.51 -20.84
CA SER A 32 -1.53 -16.42 -21.68
C SER A 32 -2.81 -15.80 -22.27
N GLU A 33 -3.21 -14.60 -21.84
CA GLU A 33 -4.37 -13.87 -22.36
C GLU A 33 -3.96 -12.69 -23.27
N SER A 34 -2.80 -12.06 -23.02
CA SER A 34 -2.22 -11.08 -23.93
C SER A 34 -1.38 -11.75 -25.03
N GLY A 35 -1.73 -11.56 -26.31
CA GLY A 35 -1.08 -12.19 -27.47
C GLY A 35 0.35 -11.75 -27.81
N SER A 36 1.17 -11.38 -26.82
CA SER A 36 2.59 -11.00 -26.96
C SER A 36 3.45 -12.09 -26.30
N ALA A 37 3.50 -13.27 -26.94
CA ALA A 37 4.04 -14.48 -26.33
C ALA A 37 5.57 -14.46 -26.16
N ASP A 38 6.31 -13.97 -27.15
CA ASP A 38 7.76 -14.16 -27.22
C ASP A 38 8.53 -13.42 -26.11
N ASP A 39 8.29 -12.12 -25.92
CA ASP A 39 8.97 -11.32 -24.88
C ASP A 39 8.59 -11.80 -23.46
N ALA A 40 7.32 -12.17 -23.26
CA ALA A 40 6.84 -12.70 -21.99
C ALA A 40 7.42 -14.10 -21.67
N GLN A 41 7.52 -14.99 -22.67
CA GLN A 41 8.20 -16.27 -22.49
C GLN A 41 9.70 -16.10 -22.23
N SER A 42 10.36 -15.15 -22.92
CA SER A 42 11.78 -14.84 -22.71
C SER A 42 12.06 -14.44 -21.26
N GLN A 43 11.29 -13.48 -20.71
CA GLN A 43 11.41 -13.10 -19.30
C GLN A 43 11.05 -14.23 -18.34
N VAL A 44 10.01 -15.02 -18.62
CA VAL A 44 9.65 -16.16 -17.75
C VAL A 44 10.74 -17.23 -17.72
N LEU A 45 11.46 -17.47 -18.83
CA LEU A 45 12.60 -18.38 -18.87
C LEU A 45 13.79 -17.82 -18.09
N GLU A 46 14.15 -16.55 -18.28
CA GLU A 46 15.23 -15.86 -17.54
C GLU A 46 14.97 -15.84 -16.02
N TRP A 47 13.71 -15.63 -15.61
CA TRP A 47 13.30 -15.75 -14.20
C TRP A 47 13.33 -17.20 -13.69
N GLN A 48 12.98 -18.20 -14.49
CA GLN A 48 13.10 -19.61 -14.10
C GLN A 48 14.56 -20.02 -13.93
N GLU A 49 15.46 -19.52 -14.78
CA GLU A 49 16.91 -19.75 -14.68
C GLU A 49 17.48 -19.09 -13.41
N MET A 50 17.17 -17.82 -13.15
CA MET A 50 17.56 -17.15 -11.89
C MET A 50 17.01 -17.85 -10.64
N VAL A 51 15.77 -18.35 -10.66
CA VAL A 51 15.19 -19.10 -9.53
C VAL A 51 15.86 -20.45 -9.33
N ALA A 52 16.20 -21.17 -10.41
CA ALA A 52 16.94 -22.42 -10.35
C ALA A 52 18.39 -22.21 -9.85
N GLU A 53 19.05 -21.13 -10.27
CA GLU A 53 20.40 -20.78 -9.82
C GLU A 53 20.40 -20.34 -8.34
N ALA A 54 19.41 -19.55 -7.92
CA ALA A 54 19.22 -19.16 -6.52
C ALA A 54 18.91 -20.37 -5.61
N ALA A 55 18.09 -21.32 -6.06
CA ALA A 55 17.85 -22.58 -5.36
C ALA A 55 19.15 -23.41 -5.23
N SER A 56 19.92 -23.51 -6.31
CA SER A 56 21.21 -24.21 -6.33
C SER A 56 22.27 -23.54 -5.44
N ALA A 57 22.27 -22.21 -5.35
CA ALA A 57 23.10 -21.48 -4.40
C ALA A 57 22.66 -21.71 -2.94
N ARG A 58 21.36 -21.83 -2.69
CA ARG A 58 20.80 -22.10 -1.36
C ARG A 58 21.11 -23.52 -0.86
N GLU A 59 21.15 -24.54 -1.73
CA GLU A 59 21.64 -25.86 -1.35
C GLU A 59 23.16 -25.87 -1.09
N ARG A 60 23.98 -25.27 -1.98
CA ARG A 60 25.43 -25.14 -1.72
C ARG A 60 25.73 -24.47 -0.38
N ALA A 61 24.98 -23.43 0.00
CA ALA A 61 25.11 -22.77 1.31
C ALA A 61 24.66 -23.65 2.50
N LYS A 62 23.74 -24.61 2.30
CA LYS A 62 23.40 -25.62 3.32
C LYS A 62 24.48 -26.67 3.46
N GLU A 63 25.02 -27.17 2.34
CA GLU A 63 26.11 -28.15 2.31
C GLU A 63 27.38 -27.59 2.97
N GLU A 64 27.76 -26.36 2.63
CA GLU A 64 28.89 -25.66 3.26
C GLU A 64 28.65 -25.43 4.76
N LYS A 65 27.43 -25.05 5.17
CA LYS A 65 27.06 -24.95 6.59
C LYS A 65 27.14 -26.30 7.32
N ALA A 66 26.75 -27.40 6.68
CA ALA A 66 26.86 -28.74 7.25
C ALA A 66 28.32 -29.19 7.39
N ALA A 67 29.14 -28.94 6.36
CA ALA A 67 30.59 -29.19 6.41
C ALA A 67 31.28 -28.35 7.49
N MET A 68 30.88 -27.09 7.67
CA MET A 68 31.39 -26.22 8.73
C MET A 68 30.98 -26.70 10.12
N ALA A 69 29.74 -27.18 10.30
CA ALA A 69 29.29 -27.77 11.56
C ALA A 69 30.07 -29.04 11.93
N LEU A 70 30.33 -29.94 10.97
CA LEU A 70 31.18 -31.11 11.17
C LEU A 70 32.62 -30.71 11.54
N ARG A 71 33.16 -29.66 10.92
CA ARG A 71 34.50 -29.13 11.23
C ARG A 71 34.58 -28.48 12.61
N ILE A 72 33.49 -27.91 13.11
CA ILE A 72 33.39 -27.41 14.49
C ILE A 72 33.38 -28.60 15.47
N SER A 73 32.55 -29.62 15.25
CA SER A 73 32.53 -30.86 16.07
C SER A 73 33.92 -31.48 16.19
N HIS A 74 34.66 -31.60 15.07
CA HIS A 74 36.03 -32.13 15.08
C HIS A 74 37.00 -31.29 15.93
N MET A 75 36.91 -29.96 15.88
CA MET A 75 37.74 -29.10 16.72
C MET A 75 37.32 -29.11 18.20
N GLU A 76 36.04 -29.38 18.49
CA GLU A 76 35.53 -29.57 19.86
C GLU A 76 36.01 -30.92 20.43
N GLU A 77 35.96 -32.00 19.64
CA GLU A 77 36.53 -33.32 19.96
C GLU A 77 38.07 -33.25 20.17
N GLU A 78 38.81 -32.57 19.28
CA GLU A 78 40.25 -32.33 19.44
C GLU A 78 40.56 -31.49 20.69
N ARG A 79 39.69 -30.52 21.03
CA ARG A 79 39.83 -29.70 22.24
C ARG A 79 39.64 -30.55 23.50
N GLU A 80 38.61 -31.39 23.56
CA GLU A 80 38.38 -32.29 24.70
C GLU A 80 39.51 -33.33 24.85
N ALA A 81 40.05 -33.84 23.74
CA ALA A 81 41.21 -34.72 23.73
C ALA A 81 42.52 -34.04 24.22
N LEU A 82 42.67 -32.74 24.01
CA LEU A 82 43.78 -31.95 24.56
C LEU A 82 43.57 -31.58 26.03
N GLU A 83 42.34 -31.27 26.44
CA GLU A 83 41.99 -30.91 27.82
C GLU A 83 42.14 -32.10 28.78
N THR A 84 41.68 -33.29 28.36
CA THR A 84 41.93 -34.55 29.08
C THR A 84 43.42 -34.87 29.18
N ARG A 85 44.18 -34.75 28.09
CA ARG A 85 45.64 -34.98 28.10
C ARG A 85 46.42 -33.97 28.94
N GLN A 86 45.94 -32.73 29.05
CA GLN A 86 46.51 -31.76 30.01
C GLN A 86 46.25 -32.23 31.45
N GLN A 87 45.05 -32.73 31.74
CA GLN A 87 44.69 -33.22 33.07
C GLN A 87 45.53 -34.43 33.50
N GLU A 88 45.83 -35.36 32.58
CA GLU A 88 46.78 -36.47 32.81
C GLU A 88 48.18 -35.97 33.19
N LEU A 89 48.72 -34.97 32.46
CA LEU A 89 50.03 -34.38 32.73
C LEU A 89 50.07 -33.61 34.06
N GLU A 90 48.96 -33.02 34.49
CA GLU A 90 48.83 -32.39 35.81
C GLU A 90 48.81 -33.43 36.94
N GLU A 91 48.22 -34.61 36.75
CA GLU A 91 48.33 -35.73 37.69
C GLU A 91 49.75 -36.31 37.75
N GLU A 92 50.44 -36.50 36.61
CA GLU A 92 51.86 -36.93 36.61
C GLU A 92 52.76 -35.95 37.36
N LEU A 93 52.57 -34.63 37.15
CA LEU A 93 53.30 -33.59 37.88
C LEU A 93 52.96 -33.53 39.37
N ALA A 94 51.72 -33.88 39.76
CA ALA A 94 51.35 -34.03 41.17
C ALA A 94 52.05 -35.23 41.82
N GLN A 95 52.10 -36.38 41.14
CA GLN A 95 52.80 -37.58 41.61
C GLN A 95 54.31 -37.35 41.74
N ALA A 96 54.94 -36.72 40.74
CA ALA A 96 56.37 -36.41 40.75
C ALA A 96 56.80 -35.53 41.93
N ARG A 97 55.92 -34.63 42.41
CA ARG A 97 56.19 -33.75 43.57
C ARG A 97 56.15 -34.47 44.91
N GLY A 98 55.56 -35.68 45.00
CA GLY A 98 55.42 -36.44 46.24
C GLY A 98 56.71 -37.09 46.77
N LEU A 99 57.75 -37.24 45.94
CA LEU A 99 58.95 -38.04 46.25
C LEU A 99 60.17 -37.19 46.69
N GLY A 100 60.01 -35.88 46.90
CA GLY A 100 61.09 -34.89 46.96
C GLY A 100 61.76 -34.60 48.30
N GLN A 101 61.68 -35.46 49.33
CA GLN A 101 62.29 -35.16 50.65
C GLN A 101 62.95 -36.37 51.35
N HIS A 102 64.29 -36.48 51.31
CA HIS A 102 65.07 -36.88 52.50
C HIS A 102 66.60 -36.65 52.42
N ARG A 103 67.09 -35.86 53.39
CA ARG A 103 68.34 -36.06 54.17
C ARG A 103 69.71 -36.07 53.45
N ALA A 104 70.49 -35.00 53.69
CA ALA A 104 71.97 -35.05 53.75
C ALA A 104 72.46 -34.85 55.20
N LYS A 105 73.67 -35.34 55.55
CA LYS A 105 74.31 -35.17 56.87
C LYS A 105 75.80 -34.77 56.74
N LYS A 106 76.31 -33.99 57.70
CA LYS A 106 77.74 -33.65 57.85
C LYS A 106 78.48 -34.67 58.75
N PRO A 107 79.80 -34.87 58.58
CA PRO A 107 80.69 -35.54 59.55
C PRO A 107 81.38 -34.55 60.52
N ALA A 108 82.09 -35.08 61.53
CA ALA A 108 82.92 -34.34 62.50
C ALA A 108 84.06 -35.22 63.10
N ALA A 109 85.04 -34.60 63.76
CA ALA A 109 86.18 -35.18 64.50
C ALA A 109 86.21 -34.60 65.95
N PRO A 110 87.23 -34.75 66.86
CA PRO A 110 88.56 -35.43 66.83
C PRO A 110 88.97 -36.20 68.16
N SER A 111 90.22 -36.70 68.30
CA SER A 111 91.01 -37.00 69.57
C SER A 111 92.38 -37.72 69.29
N GLN A 112 93.26 -38.09 70.26
CA GLN A 112 94.36 -37.32 70.94
C GLN A 112 95.42 -38.25 71.68
N ARG A 113 96.65 -37.77 72.06
CA ARG A 113 97.71 -38.29 73.05
C ARG A 113 98.87 -39.22 72.53
N SER A 114 100.11 -39.39 73.10
CA SER A 114 101.00 -38.67 74.11
C SER A 114 102.42 -39.30 74.44
N LEU A 115 103.52 -38.51 74.66
CA LEU A 115 104.77 -38.65 75.55
C LEU A 115 105.81 -39.83 75.34
N GLN A 116 107.08 -39.96 75.89
CA GLN A 116 108.03 -39.18 76.78
C GLN A 116 109.60 -39.43 76.57
N GLU A 117 110.51 -39.35 77.60
CA GLU A 117 111.98 -38.95 77.56
C GLU A 117 113.04 -39.72 78.48
N ASP A 118 114.36 -39.68 78.13
CA ASP A 118 115.73 -39.58 78.82
C ASP A 118 116.49 -40.56 79.83
N PHE A 119 117.87 -40.53 79.79
CA PHE A 119 118.97 -40.55 80.86
C PHE A 119 120.17 -41.61 80.99
N GLU A 120 121.44 -41.09 81.18
CA GLU A 120 122.72 -41.43 81.97
C GLU A 120 123.32 -42.86 82.31
N PHE A 121 124.60 -43.18 82.74
CA PHE A 121 126.00 -42.58 82.81
C PHE A 121 127.16 -43.65 83.12
N ASP A 122 128.42 -43.29 83.55
CA ASP A 122 129.72 -44.11 83.60
C ASP A 122 130.65 -43.95 84.89
N GLY A 123 131.71 -44.78 85.14
CA GLY A 123 132.72 -44.65 86.27
C GLY A 123 133.85 -45.74 86.55
N GLN A 124 134.94 -45.43 87.32
CA GLN A 124 136.26 -46.17 87.46
C GLN A 124 136.79 -46.58 88.90
N SER A 125 137.92 -47.35 89.06
CA SER A 125 139.05 -47.16 90.09
C SER A 125 140.21 -48.25 90.14
N GLN A 126 141.08 -48.33 91.21
CA GLN A 126 142.59 -48.55 91.14
C GLN A 126 143.39 -49.47 92.19
N PHE A 127 144.73 -49.28 92.38
CA PHE A 127 145.89 -50.17 92.85
C PHE A 127 146.50 -50.02 94.31
N GLN A 128 147.38 -50.96 94.82
CA GLN A 128 148.74 -50.79 95.52
C GLN A 128 149.41 -52.02 96.30
N ASP A 129 150.61 -51.90 96.97
CA ASP A 129 151.62 -52.92 97.52
C ASP A 129 152.41 -52.38 98.82
N PRO A 130 153.61 -52.78 99.45
CA PRO A 130 154.66 -53.88 99.39
C PRO A 130 155.43 -54.39 100.73
N ARG A 131 156.51 -55.25 100.66
CA ARG A 131 157.71 -55.54 101.60
C ARG A 131 157.63 -56.52 102.85
N SER A 132 158.69 -57.02 103.59
CA SER A 132 160.14 -57.49 103.38
C SER A 132 160.89 -58.07 104.67
N THR A 133 162.08 -58.77 104.55
CA THR A 133 163.26 -58.97 105.52
C THR A 133 163.18 -59.80 106.85
N SER A 134 164.22 -60.38 107.58
CA SER A 134 165.66 -60.85 107.39
C SER A 134 166.31 -61.66 108.61
N GLU A 135 167.49 -62.32 108.45
CA GLU A 135 168.65 -62.70 109.38
C GLU A 135 168.77 -63.91 110.41
N SER A 136 169.94 -64.12 111.10
CA SER A 136 170.52 -65.43 111.65
C SER A 136 171.58 -65.35 112.85
N THR A 137 172.01 -66.46 113.56
CA THR A 137 173.29 -66.68 114.39
C THR A 137 173.39 -68.00 115.29
N THR A 138 174.60 -68.52 115.72
CA THR A 138 174.94 -69.35 116.97
C THR A 138 176.44 -69.90 117.13
N PRO A 139 176.96 -70.39 118.32
CA PRO A 139 178.43 -70.68 118.63
C PRO A 139 178.92 -71.87 119.59
N MET A 140 180.28 -72.06 119.81
CA MET A 140 181.08 -72.36 121.09
C MET A 140 181.82 -73.73 121.47
N GLU A 141 182.95 -73.64 122.24
CA GLU A 141 183.78 -74.60 123.09
C GLU A 141 184.68 -75.74 122.47
N GLY A 142 185.72 -76.40 123.11
CA GLY A 142 186.33 -76.48 124.49
C GLY A 142 187.73 -77.24 124.60
N GLU A 143 188.23 -77.71 125.79
CA GLU A 143 189.67 -78.10 126.12
C GLU A 143 189.97 -79.50 126.81
N ASN A 144 191.27 -79.94 126.98
CA ASN A 144 191.88 -80.68 128.16
C ASN A 144 193.45 -80.89 128.10
N MET A 145 194.16 -81.27 129.21
CA MET A 145 195.65 -81.22 129.38
C MET A 145 196.36 -82.29 130.27
N GLY A 146 197.72 -82.32 130.21
CA GLY A 146 198.69 -83.03 131.12
C GLY A 146 199.54 -84.13 130.44
N ASP A 147 200.69 -84.63 130.93
CA ASP A 147 201.69 -84.33 132.01
C ASP A 147 202.90 -85.32 131.82
N GLY A 148 204.18 -85.12 132.22
CA GLY A 148 204.95 -84.02 132.81
C GLY A 148 206.41 -84.43 133.21
N LEU A 149 207.22 -83.50 133.76
CA LEU A 149 208.56 -83.66 134.39
C LEU A 149 209.72 -84.33 133.61
N ARG A 150 210.49 -83.56 132.80
CA ARG A 150 212.01 -83.62 132.76
C ARG A 150 212.78 -82.55 131.92
N SER A 151 212.25 -81.33 131.76
CA SER A 151 213.04 -80.10 132.01
C SER A 151 214.17 -79.65 131.05
N VAL A 152 214.39 -80.27 129.88
CA VAL A 152 215.25 -79.67 128.80
C VAL A 152 214.57 -79.73 127.41
N VAL A 153 213.53 -80.54 127.26
CA VAL A 153 212.79 -80.68 125.99
C VAL A 153 211.61 -79.69 125.90
N GLU A 154 211.00 -79.33 127.04
CA GLU A 154 209.77 -78.52 127.11
C GLU A 154 209.91 -77.10 126.54
N GLU A 155 211.01 -76.40 126.80
CA GLU A 155 211.22 -75.02 126.29
C GLU A 155 211.33 -75.01 124.75
N LEU A 156 212.03 -75.99 124.16
CA LEU A 156 212.20 -76.10 122.71
C LEU A 156 210.95 -76.62 121.97
N GLU A 157 210.01 -77.26 122.66
CA GLU A 157 208.69 -77.59 122.07
C GLU A 157 207.71 -76.42 122.16
N LEU A 158 207.79 -75.58 123.20
CA LEU A 158 207.01 -74.33 123.28
C LEU A 158 207.41 -73.32 122.20
N GLU A 159 208.70 -73.10 121.97
CA GLU A 159 209.17 -72.22 120.87
C GLU A 159 208.77 -72.75 119.49
N ARG A 160 208.83 -74.08 119.27
CA ARG A 160 208.35 -74.70 118.02
C ARG A 160 206.86 -74.42 117.80
N ASN A 161 206.04 -74.63 118.82
CA ASN A 161 204.58 -74.49 118.70
C ASN A 161 204.17 -73.03 118.45
N GLN A 162 204.80 -72.05 119.10
CA GLN A 162 204.53 -70.63 118.83
C GLN A 162 204.86 -70.20 117.39
N LEU A 163 205.93 -70.76 116.79
CA LEU A 163 206.26 -70.50 115.38
C LEU A 163 205.26 -71.20 114.42
N GLN A 164 204.79 -72.40 114.77
CA GLN A 164 203.76 -73.12 114.02
C GLN A 164 202.43 -72.33 113.97
N GLU A 165 202.05 -71.73 115.09
CA GLU A 165 200.82 -70.95 115.26
C GLU A 165 200.86 -69.59 114.53
N GLN A 166 202.03 -68.93 114.51
CA GLN A 166 202.23 -67.71 113.72
C GLN A 166 202.10 -67.96 112.21
N ILE A 167 202.58 -69.10 111.70
CA ILE A 167 202.44 -69.45 110.27
C ILE A 167 200.96 -69.60 109.90
N LEU A 168 200.19 -70.36 110.68
CA LEU A 168 198.74 -70.52 110.48
C LEU A 168 198.01 -69.16 110.44
N SER A 169 198.33 -68.25 111.37
CA SER A 169 197.71 -66.90 111.41
C SER A 169 198.02 -66.03 110.18
N LEU A 170 199.12 -66.31 109.47
CA LEU A 170 199.50 -65.62 108.24
C LEU A 170 198.89 -66.26 107.01
N GLU A 171 198.75 -67.58 106.97
CA GLU A 171 198.05 -68.31 105.91
C GLU A 171 196.56 -67.95 105.87
N GLU A 172 195.89 -67.95 107.04
CA GLU A 172 194.49 -67.54 107.18
C GLU A 172 194.26 -66.09 106.72
N ARG A 173 195.14 -65.16 107.11
CA ARG A 173 195.05 -63.74 106.69
C ARG A 173 195.39 -63.51 105.22
N CYS A 174 196.11 -64.43 104.57
CA CYS A 174 196.32 -64.37 103.11
C CYS A 174 195.06 -64.84 102.36
N GLN A 175 194.38 -65.89 102.83
CA GLN A 175 193.11 -66.34 102.26
C GLN A 175 192.03 -65.25 102.33
N ASP A 176 191.91 -64.59 103.49
CA ASP A 176 190.93 -63.52 103.74
C ASP A 176 191.13 -62.28 102.83
N LEU A 177 192.38 -62.04 102.39
CA LEU A 177 192.70 -61.00 101.40
C LEU A 177 192.35 -61.41 99.96
N GLU A 178 192.51 -62.68 99.61
CA GLU A 178 192.20 -63.19 98.27
C GLU A 178 190.68 -63.27 98.04
N ASP A 179 189.93 -63.71 99.05
CA ASP A 179 188.46 -63.70 99.05
C ASP A 179 187.89 -62.28 98.93
N ARG A 180 188.50 -61.29 99.61
CA ARG A 180 188.15 -59.87 99.45
C ARG A 180 188.38 -59.34 98.04
N LEU A 181 189.45 -59.76 97.36
CA LEU A 181 189.72 -59.36 95.98
C LEU A 181 188.72 -59.98 95.00
N GLN A 182 188.34 -61.24 95.19
CA GLN A 182 187.28 -61.88 94.39
C GLN A 182 185.92 -61.20 94.60
N LEU A 183 185.57 -60.84 95.84
CA LEU A 183 184.36 -60.08 96.15
C LEU A 183 184.37 -58.70 95.49
N GLN A 184 185.48 -57.97 95.51
CA GLN A 184 185.58 -56.65 94.89
C GLN A 184 185.39 -56.73 93.36
N ALA A 185 186.05 -57.68 92.68
CA ALA A 185 185.86 -57.89 91.24
C ALA A 185 184.40 -58.28 90.89
N ARG A 186 183.75 -59.07 91.75
CA ARG A 186 182.33 -59.45 91.58
C ARG A 186 181.38 -58.26 91.78
N VAL A 187 181.68 -57.34 92.69
CA VAL A 187 180.94 -56.09 92.87
C VAL A 187 181.09 -55.17 91.66
N GLU A 188 182.31 -54.98 91.14
CA GLU A 188 182.53 -54.22 89.89
C GLU A 188 181.77 -54.84 88.70
N THR A 189 181.75 -56.18 88.60
CA THR A 189 180.99 -56.88 87.53
C THR A 189 179.48 -56.58 87.66
N LEU A 190 178.92 -56.67 88.86
CA LEU A 190 177.50 -56.38 89.11
C LEU A 190 177.15 -54.89 88.93
N GLN A 191 178.06 -53.95 89.22
CA GLN A 191 177.84 -52.54 88.94
C GLN A 191 177.78 -52.27 87.43
N ASN A 192 178.68 -52.87 86.64
CA ASN A 192 178.63 -52.79 85.17
C ASN A 192 177.33 -53.38 84.59
N GLU A 193 176.82 -54.48 85.14
CA GLU A 193 175.50 -55.01 84.75
C GLU A 193 174.34 -54.09 85.17
N LEU A 194 174.43 -53.46 86.34
CA LEU A 194 173.39 -52.55 86.84
C LEU A 194 173.31 -51.27 85.99
N GLU A 195 174.44 -50.66 85.61
CA GLU A 195 174.47 -49.53 84.67
C GLU A 195 173.94 -49.91 83.28
N LYS A 196 174.25 -51.12 82.82
CA LYS A 196 173.75 -51.67 81.55
C LYS A 196 172.23 -51.89 81.57
N LEU A 197 171.68 -52.39 82.68
CA LEU A 197 170.23 -52.54 82.86
C LEU A 197 169.53 -51.17 83.04
N GLN A 198 170.17 -50.23 83.74
CA GLN A 198 169.64 -48.89 83.99
C GLN A 198 169.58 -48.06 82.69
N SER A 199 170.60 -48.18 81.83
CA SER A 199 170.60 -47.57 80.48
C SER A 199 169.61 -48.25 79.52
N GLN A 200 169.42 -49.57 79.59
CA GLN A 200 168.34 -50.26 78.88
C GLN A 200 166.95 -49.79 79.34
N LEU A 201 166.71 -49.65 80.65
CA LEU A 201 165.46 -49.15 81.21
C LEU A 201 165.18 -47.70 80.77
N ALA A 202 166.21 -46.85 80.73
CA ALA A 202 166.09 -45.49 80.20
C ALA A 202 165.74 -45.48 78.70
N SER A 203 166.36 -46.36 77.90
CA SER A 203 166.05 -46.53 76.47
C SER A 203 164.60 -46.97 76.24
N VAL A 204 164.13 -47.98 76.98
CA VAL A 204 162.74 -48.46 76.90
C VAL A 204 161.74 -47.39 77.30
N ARG A 205 161.99 -46.65 78.40
CA ARG A 205 161.13 -45.52 78.83
C ARG A 205 161.08 -44.40 77.80
N HIS A 206 162.22 -44.04 77.20
CA HIS A 206 162.25 -43.03 76.15
C HIS A 206 161.54 -43.49 74.88
N GLN A 207 161.66 -44.78 74.50
CA GLN A 207 160.92 -45.36 73.39
C GLN A 207 159.40 -45.37 73.66
N GLN A 208 158.98 -45.76 74.87
CA GLN A 208 157.58 -45.69 75.31
C GLN A 208 157.02 -44.26 75.25
N SER A 209 157.81 -43.23 75.61
CA SER A 209 157.41 -41.82 75.45
C SER A 209 157.15 -41.47 73.99
N ARG A 210 158.09 -41.78 73.09
CA ARG A 210 157.94 -41.53 71.64
C ARG A 210 156.73 -42.25 71.05
N ASP A 211 156.45 -43.48 71.49
CA ASP A 211 155.33 -44.25 70.96
C ASP A 211 153.99 -43.77 71.54
N ALA A 212 153.96 -43.28 72.78
CA ALA A 212 152.81 -42.55 73.32
C ALA A 212 152.57 -41.22 72.58
N GLU A 213 153.62 -40.46 72.25
CA GLU A 213 153.54 -39.24 71.44
C GLU A 213 152.97 -39.54 70.03
N LYS A 214 153.45 -40.61 69.36
CA LYS A 214 152.88 -41.07 68.08
C LYS A 214 151.40 -41.45 68.21
N HIS A 215 151.03 -42.18 69.27
CA HIS A 215 149.63 -42.56 69.51
C HIS A 215 148.76 -41.32 69.75
N GLN A 216 149.24 -40.34 70.53
CA GLN A 216 148.52 -39.09 70.75
C GLN A 216 148.34 -38.29 69.45
N LEU A 217 149.36 -38.20 68.61
CA LEU A 217 149.26 -37.56 67.29
C LEU A 217 148.30 -38.30 66.36
N LEU A 218 148.33 -39.64 66.35
CA LEU A 218 147.41 -40.47 65.56
C LEU A 218 145.95 -40.30 66.03
N VAL A 219 145.69 -40.34 67.34
CA VAL A 219 144.35 -40.10 67.91
C VAL A 219 143.88 -38.68 67.61
N THR A 220 144.76 -37.69 67.70
CA THR A 220 144.41 -36.29 67.35
C THR A 220 144.04 -36.18 65.88
N SER A 221 144.83 -36.75 64.97
CA SER A 221 144.55 -36.74 63.53
C SER A 221 143.30 -37.54 63.14
N LEU A 222 143.02 -38.66 63.82
CA LEU A 222 141.78 -39.42 63.63
C LEU A 222 140.55 -38.65 64.15
N ASN A 223 140.67 -37.92 65.26
CA ASN A 223 139.60 -37.05 65.77
C ASN A 223 139.37 -35.85 64.85
N GLU A 224 140.42 -35.24 64.28
CA GLU A 224 140.31 -34.19 63.26
C GLU A 224 139.61 -34.71 61.98
N GLN A 225 139.92 -35.95 61.55
CA GLN A 225 139.22 -36.59 60.44
C GLN A 225 137.75 -36.91 60.77
N LEU A 226 137.47 -37.38 61.99
CA LEU A 226 136.11 -37.67 62.45
C LEU A 226 135.27 -36.38 62.53
N GLN A 227 135.85 -35.29 63.03
CA GLN A 227 135.22 -33.97 63.05
C GLN A 227 134.97 -33.48 61.62
N GLY A 228 135.95 -33.54 60.73
CA GLY A 228 135.77 -33.15 59.33
C GLY A 228 134.73 -33.98 58.57
N LEU A 229 134.52 -35.24 58.96
CA LEU A 229 133.41 -36.07 58.46
C LEU A 229 132.06 -35.67 59.08
N SER A 230 132.03 -35.30 60.37
CA SER A 230 130.83 -34.78 61.04
C SER A 230 130.39 -33.43 60.46
N ASP A 231 131.33 -32.50 60.26
CA ASP A 231 131.08 -31.19 59.64
C ASP A 231 130.57 -31.37 58.19
N MET A 232 131.14 -32.33 57.46
CA MET A 232 130.67 -32.70 56.12
C MET A 232 129.26 -33.29 56.16
N GLN A 233 128.96 -34.17 57.12
CA GLN A 233 127.63 -34.74 57.32
C GLN A 233 126.60 -33.63 57.63
N GLU A 234 126.86 -32.74 58.59
CA GLU A 234 125.95 -31.63 58.93
C GLU A 234 125.71 -30.70 57.73
N SER A 235 126.75 -30.44 56.92
CA SER A 235 126.61 -29.64 55.69
C SER A 235 125.77 -30.33 54.61
N LEU A 236 125.85 -31.66 54.51
CA LEU A 236 125.07 -32.48 53.57
C LEU A 236 123.62 -32.64 54.03
N GLU A 237 123.37 -32.83 55.33
CA GLU A 237 122.04 -32.85 55.93
C GLU A 237 121.34 -31.49 55.77
N SER A 238 122.05 -30.39 56.06
CA SER A 238 121.54 -29.02 55.84
C SER A 238 121.19 -28.77 54.37
N SER A 239 122.05 -29.22 53.44
CA SER A 239 121.79 -29.13 52.00
C SER A 239 120.60 -30.00 51.56
N LEU A 240 120.47 -31.22 52.10
CA LEU A 240 119.35 -32.11 51.83
C LEU A 240 118.03 -31.51 52.30
N VAL A 241 117.97 -30.99 53.53
CA VAL A 241 116.79 -30.30 54.07
C VAL A 241 116.44 -29.05 53.24
N GLU A 242 117.43 -28.32 52.73
CA GLU A 242 117.16 -27.24 51.76
C GLU A 242 116.54 -27.79 50.47
N LYS A 243 117.07 -28.88 49.90
CA LYS A 243 116.51 -29.49 48.67
C LYS A 243 115.10 -30.01 48.89
N GLU A 244 114.81 -30.70 49.98
CA GLU A 244 113.46 -31.13 50.35
C GLU A 244 112.49 -29.94 50.48
N ASN A 245 112.91 -28.85 51.13
CA ASN A 245 112.14 -27.62 51.22
C ASN A 245 111.91 -26.96 49.85
N THR A 246 112.87 -26.99 48.93
CA THR A 246 112.65 -26.50 47.55
C THR A 246 111.73 -27.42 46.76
N LEU A 247 111.83 -28.74 46.95
CA LEU A 247 111.00 -29.74 46.27
C LEU A 247 109.53 -29.60 46.68
N ALA A 248 109.24 -29.49 47.97
CA ALA A 248 107.90 -29.21 48.49
C ALA A 248 107.30 -27.95 47.86
N LYS A 249 108.04 -26.83 47.87
CA LYS A 249 107.64 -25.56 47.23
C LYS A 249 107.49 -25.64 45.70
N THR A 250 108.07 -26.65 45.04
CA THR A 250 107.77 -26.94 43.62
C THR A 250 106.55 -27.83 43.43
N SER A 251 106.23 -28.73 44.37
CA SER A 251 104.97 -29.50 44.35
C SER A 251 103.76 -28.59 44.52
N GLU A 252 103.78 -27.71 45.52
CA GLU A 252 102.73 -26.70 45.75
C GLU A 252 102.45 -25.85 44.50
N LYS A 253 103.52 -25.45 43.78
CA LYS A 253 103.42 -24.70 42.52
C LYS A 253 102.87 -25.56 41.37
N LEU A 254 103.19 -26.84 41.32
CA LEU A 254 102.68 -27.76 40.30
C LEU A 254 101.19 -28.08 40.51
N GLU A 255 100.76 -28.22 41.76
CA GLU A 255 99.35 -28.35 42.16
C GLU A 255 98.57 -27.07 41.82
N LEU A 256 99.13 -25.88 42.12
CA LEU A 256 98.54 -24.60 41.71
C LEU A 256 98.43 -24.48 40.19
N VAL A 257 99.47 -24.83 39.43
CA VAL A 257 99.43 -24.85 37.95
C VAL A 257 98.39 -25.84 37.42
N SER A 258 98.18 -26.97 38.11
CA SER A 258 97.17 -27.97 37.71
C SER A 258 95.75 -27.45 37.93
N SER A 259 95.45 -26.91 39.12
CA SER A 259 94.13 -26.30 39.40
C SER A 259 93.83 -25.08 38.51
N LEU A 260 94.84 -24.30 38.12
CA LEU A 260 94.69 -23.21 37.15
C LEU A 260 94.39 -23.73 35.73
N ARG A 261 94.97 -24.86 35.31
CA ARG A 261 94.65 -25.51 34.02
C ARG A 261 93.23 -26.07 34.00
N GLU A 262 92.79 -26.71 35.08
CA GLU A 262 91.41 -27.19 35.24
C GLU A 262 90.41 -26.02 35.20
N SER A 263 90.71 -24.94 35.92
CA SER A 263 89.89 -23.71 35.92
C SER A 263 89.82 -23.07 34.53
N LEU A 264 90.94 -23.04 33.79
CA LEU A 264 90.98 -22.53 32.41
C LEU A 264 90.14 -23.41 31.46
N SER A 265 90.28 -24.74 31.51
CA SER A 265 89.50 -25.64 30.66
C SER A 265 87.99 -25.58 30.96
N LEU A 266 87.62 -25.39 32.24
CA LEU A 266 86.24 -25.09 32.63
C LEU A 266 85.74 -23.74 32.08
N LYS A 267 86.63 -22.75 31.91
CA LYS A 267 86.28 -21.46 31.29
C LYS A 267 86.20 -21.53 29.77
N GLU A 268 87.05 -22.31 29.12
CA GLU A 268 86.98 -22.58 27.67
C GLU A 268 85.67 -23.29 27.30
N THR A 269 85.26 -24.30 28.07
CA THR A 269 83.99 -25.01 27.86
C THR A 269 82.78 -24.12 28.13
N GLN A 270 82.79 -23.31 29.21
CA GLN A 270 81.75 -22.30 29.46
C GLN A 270 81.67 -21.23 28.35
N PHE A 271 82.81 -20.76 27.84
CA PHE A 271 82.85 -19.78 26.74
C PHE A 271 82.27 -20.38 25.45
N LYS A 272 82.58 -21.65 25.15
CA LYS A 272 81.98 -22.34 24.01
C LYS A 272 80.46 -22.48 24.17
N GLU A 273 79.98 -22.94 25.33
CA GLU A 273 78.54 -23.09 25.61
C GLU A 273 77.77 -21.76 25.45
N VAL A 274 78.35 -20.64 25.91
CA VAL A 274 77.78 -19.30 25.72
C VAL A 274 77.81 -18.87 24.25
N SER A 275 78.87 -19.20 23.52
CA SER A 275 79.01 -18.89 22.07
C SER A 275 78.00 -19.66 21.22
N ASP A 276 77.82 -20.97 21.50
CA ASP A 276 76.85 -21.84 20.82
C ASP A 276 75.41 -21.36 21.10
N LYS A 277 75.11 -20.92 22.33
CA LYS A 277 73.82 -20.31 22.70
C LYS A 277 73.59 -18.95 22.04
N LEU A 278 74.61 -18.09 21.95
CA LEU A 278 74.51 -16.80 21.28
C LEU A 278 74.12 -17.00 19.81
N LEU A 279 74.85 -17.86 19.09
CA LEU A 279 74.54 -18.21 17.70
C LEU A 279 73.12 -18.76 17.52
N GLN A 280 72.64 -19.59 18.46
CA GLN A 280 71.25 -20.06 18.45
C GLN A 280 70.24 -18.91 18.65
N THR A 281 70.52 -17.95 19.52
CA THR A 281 69.65 -16.77 19.71
C THR A 281 69.66 -15.82 18.52
N GLU A 282 70.82 -15.63 17.85
CA GLU A 282 70.93 -14.84 16.62
C GLU A 282 70.13 -15.46 15.47
N GLN A 283 70.25 -16.78 15.27
CA GLN A 283 69.44 -17.52 14.30
C GLN A 283 67.95 -17.46 14.63
N SER A 284 67.57 -17.52 15.91
CA SER A 284 66.17 -17.38 16.34
C SER A 284 65.63 -15.97 16.05
N LEU A 285 66.41 -14.94 16.34
CA LEU A 285 66.07 -13.53 16.09
C LEU A 285 65.89 -13.24 14.60
N GLU A 286 66.77 -13.75 13.74
CA GLU A 286 66.66 -13.62 12.28
C GLU A 286 65.38 -14.30 11.75
N ASN A 287 65.07 -15.51 12.21
CA ASN A 287 63.83 -16.20 11.86
C ASN A 287 62.56 -15.44 12.34
N ILE A 288 62.63 -14.75 13.48
CA ILE A 288 61.54 -13.90 13.98
C ILE A 288 61.44 -12.62 13.13
N SER A 289 62.55 -11.96 12.82
CA SER A 289 62.64 -10.78 11.96
C SER A 289 62.01 -11.03 10.59
N GLN A 290 62.36 -12.15 9.94
CA GLN A 290 61.77 -12.55 8.66
C GLN A 290 60.25 -12.75 8.76
N LYS A 291 59.76 -13.44 9.81
CA LYS A 291 58.32 -13.62 10.06
C LYS A 291 57.60 -12.28 10.26
N CYS A 292 58.16 -11.38 11.07
CA CYS A 292 57.61 -10.04 11.26
C CYS A 292 57.51 -9.27 9.93
N SER A 293 58.54 -9.31 9.08
CA SER A 293 58.51 -8.66 7.75
C SER A 293 57.47 -9.28 6.80
N GLY A 294 57.15 -10.57 6.94
CA GLY A 294 56.09 -11.24 6.21
C GLY A 294 54.70 -10.80 6.67
N SER A 295 54.47 -10.80 7.99
CA SER A 295 53.20 -10.33 8.58
C SER A 295 52.96 -8.83 8.35
N GLU A 296 54.01 -8.00 8.30
CA GLU A 296 53.90 -6.58 7.97
C GLU A 296 53.42 -6.36 6.53
N LYS A 297 53.96 -7.12 5.56
CA LYS A 297 53.51 -7.09 4.15
C LYS A 297 52.05 -7.51 4.02
N GLN A 298 51.68 -8.64 4.64
CA GLN A 298 50.29 -9.13 4.66
C GLN A 298 49.34 -8.11 5.32
N CYS A 299 49.78 -7.41 6.37
CA CYS A 299 49.01 -6.33 6.99
C CYS A 299 48.85 -5.11 6.05
N GLY A 300 49.85 -4.80 5.23
CA GLY A 300 49.75 -3.79 4.17
C GLY A 300 48.78 -4.17 3.06
N GLU A 301 48.87 -5.41 2.56
CA GLU A 301 47.98 -5.98 1.54
C GLU A 301 46.51 -5.95 2.00
N LEU A 302 46.23 -6.48 3.19
CA LEU A 302 44.88 -6.47 3.78
C LEU A 302 44.34 -5.05 4.03
N LYS A 303 45.19 -4.08 4.39
CA LYS A 303 44.78 -2.66 4.50
C LYS A 303 44.37 -2.07 3.16
N SER A 304 45.05 -2.44 2.07
CA SER A 304 44.69 -2.00 0.72
C SER A 304 43.36 -2.62 0.29
N GLU A 305 43.17 -3.92 0.50
CA GLU A 305 41.90 -4.60 0.17
C GLU A 305 40.71 -4.04 0.96
N VAL A 306 40.89 -3.76 2.26
CA VAL A 306 39.86 -3.11 3.09
C VAL A 306 39.52 -1.71 2.59
N ALA A 307 40.49 -0.94 2.10
CA ALA A 307 40.23 0.37 1.49
C ALA A 307 39.42 0.25 0.18
N ASP A 308 39.83 -0.65 -0.71
CA ASP A 308 39.13 -0.92 -1.98
C ASP A 308 37.69 -1.41 -1.76
N LEU A 309 37.48 -2.32 -0.81
CA LEU A 309 36.15 -2.81 -0.43
C LEU A 309 35.30 -1.70 0.20
N THR A 310 35.89 -0.81 1.01
CA THR A 310 35.19 0.36 1.57
C THR A 310 34.76 1.34 0.47
N GLN A 311 35.61 1.58 -0.53
CA GLN A 311 35.25 2.42 -1.69
C GLN A 311 34.12 1.78 -2.52
N LYS A 312 34.21 0.47 -2.81
CA LYS A 312 33.15 -0.28 -3.53
C LYS A 312 31.82 -0.24 -2.76
N LEU A 313 31.84 -0.42 -1.44
CA LEU A 313 30.66 -0.30 -0.58
C LEU A 313 30.03 1.10 -0.68
N SER A 314 30.85 2.17 -0.67
CA SER A 314 30.35 3.54 -0.80
C SER A 314 29.69 3.80 -2.16
N LEU A 315 30.28 3.32 -3.25
CA LEU A 315 29.72 3.45 -4.60
C LEU A 315 28.41 2.66 -4.77
N LEU A 316 28.33 1.46 -4.19
CA LEU A 316 27.10 0.67 -4.17
C LEU A 316 26.00 1.38 -3.36
N LYS A 317 26.33 1.95 -2.20
CA LYS A 317 25.37 2.72 -1.40
C LYS A 317 24.83 3.94 -2.15
N GLU A 318 25.69 4.67 -2.84
CA GLU A 318 25.28 5.81 -3.69
C GLU A 318 24.36 5.36 -4.84
N LYS A 319 24.66 4.22 -5.48
CA LYS A 319 23.80 3.63 -6.52
C LYS A 319 22.44 3.23 -5.95
N THR A 320 22.40 2.54 -4.81
CA THR A 320 21.14 2.15 -4.15
C THR A 320 20.30 3.37 -3.81
N GLN A 321 20.88 4.41 -3.20
CA GLN A 321 20.16 5.64 -2.86
C GLN A 321 19.61 6.37 -4.10
N LYS A 322 20.32 6.33 -5.23
CA LYS A 322 19.80 6.85 -6.52
C LYS A 322 18.62 6.02 -7.05
N GLN A 323 18.68 4.70 -6.94
CA GLN A 323 17.58 3.81 -7.34
C GLN A 323 16.35 3.99 -6.43
N GLU A 324 16.55 4.18 -5.13
CA GLU A 324 15.50 4.47 -4.13
C GLU A 324 14.72 5.73 -4.51
N VAL A 325 15.43 6.85 -4.80
CA VAL A 325 14.80 8.10 -5.28
C VAL A 325 14.07 7.92 -6.62
N THR A 326 14.56 7.08 -7.54
CA THR A 326 13.84 6.76 -8.78
C THR A 326 12.56 5.95 -8.52
N ILE A 327 12.59 5.01 -7.58
CA ILE A 327 11.42 4.22 -7.18
C ILE A 327 10.36 5.13 -6.53
N ASP A 328 10.76 6.01 -5.61
CA ASP A 328 9.85 6.99 -4.99
C ASP A 328 9.19 7.89 -6.06
N THR A 329 9.97 8.36 -7.05
CA THR A 329 9.46 9.18 -8.15
C THR A 329 8.42 8.41 -8.97
N LEU A 330 8.75 7.20 -9.43
CA LEU A 330 7.86 6.35 -10.22
C LEU A 330 6.59 5.96 -9.45
N GLN A 331 6.68 5.75 -8.13
CA GLN A 331 5.50 5.51 -7.29
C GLN A 331 4.57 6.73 -7.31
N THR A 332 5.09 7.95 -7.17
CA THR A 332 4.25 9.16 -7.25
C THR A 332 3.65 9.40 -8.64
N GLU A 333 4.28 8.95 -9.71
CA GLU A 333 3.71 8.99 -11.08
C GLU A 333 2.60 7.94 -11.25
N VAL A 334 2.74 6.75 -10.68
CA VAL A 334 1.69 5.71 -10.63
C VAL A 334 0.50 6.18 -9.80
N ASP A 335 0.72 6.81 -8.65
CA ASP A 335 -0.35 7.33 -7.80
C ASP A 335 -1.12 8.46 -8.50
N GLN A 336 -0.42 9.38 -9.17
CA GLN A 336 -1.04 10.45 -9.98
C GLN A 336 -1.86 9.91 -11.17
N THR A 337 -1.33 8.93 -11.90
CA THR A 337 -2.04 8.36 -13.06
C THR A 337 -3.24 7.51 -12.65
N ASN A 338 -3.21 6.86 -11.48
CA ASN A 338 -4.39 6.24 -10.88
C ASN A 338 -5.45 7.29 -10.49
N GLU A 339 -5.05 8.40 -9.86
CA GLU A 339 -5.98 9.49 -9.55
C GLU A 339 -6.63 10.09 -10.83
N GLU A 340 -5.88 10.25 -11.92
CA GLU A 340 -6.42 10.73 -13.20
C GLU A 340 -7.39 9.72 -13.84
N LEU A 341 -7.08 8.42 -13.74
CA LEU A 341 -7.96 7.35 -14.20
C LEU A 341 -9.29 7.32 -13.41
N ASP A 342 -9.26 7.47 -12.09
CA ASP A 342 -10.46 7.54 -11.25
C ASP A 342 -11.31 8.79 -11.54
N LYS A 343 -10.68 9.94 -11.76
CA LYS A 343 -11.36 11.18 -12.19
C LYS A 343 -12.05 10.99 -13.54
N LEU A 344 -11.36 10.39 -14.52
CA LEU A 344 -11.91 10.11 -15.86
C LEU A 344 -13.06 9.08 -15.81
N ASN A 345 -12.92 8.02 -15.01
CA ASN A 345 -13.94 7.00 -14.83
C ASN A 345 -15.20 7.56 -14.14
N THR A 346 -15.02 8.46 -13.16
CA THR A 346 -16.12 9.18 -12.52
C THR A 346 -16.86 10.07 -13.52
N ALA A 347 -16.13 10.91 -14.28
CA ALA A 347 -16.71 11.77 -15.31
C ALA A 347 -17.47 10.97 -16.40
N TYR A 348 -16.91 9.82 -16.84
CA TYR A 348 -17.59 8.92 -17.77
C TYR A 348 -18.90 8.35 -17.21
N LEU A 349 -18.95 8.00 -15.93
CA LEU A 349 -20.16 7.52 -15.27
C LEU A 349 -21.20 8.64 -15.11
N GLU A 350 -20.78 9.87 -14.85
CA GLU A 350 -21.64 11.06 -14.78
C GLU A 350 -22.24 11.41 -16.16
N GLU A 351 -21.42 11.50 -17.21
CA GLU A 351 -21.90 11.74 -18.59
C GLU A 351 -22.88 10.64 -19.04
N ARG A 352 -22.57 9.37 -18.73
CA ARG A 352 -23.45 8.24 -19.03
C ARG A 352 -24.77 8.30 -18.25
N ALA A 353 -24.75 8.75 -17.00
CA ALA A 353 -25.98 8.95 -16.22
C ALA A 353 -26.83 10.09 -16.78
N GLN A 354 -26.20 11.21 -17.18
CA GLN A 354 -26.88 12.34 -17.82
C GLN A 354 -27.52 11.94 -19.15
N LEU A 355 -26.80 11.21 -20.01
CA LEU A 355 -27.34 10.72 -21.28
C LEU A 355 -28.55 9.78 -21.08
N ILE A 356 -28.53 8.93 -20.05
CA ILE A 356 -29.68 8.07 -19.69
C ILE A 356 -30.87 8.92 -19.22
N HIS A 357 -30.64 9.93 -18.38
CA HIS A 357 -31.69 10.85 -17.93
C HIS A 357 -32.36 11.58 -19.10
N ASP A 358 -31.56 12.08 -20.04
CA ASP A 358 -32.04 12.89 -21.15
C ASP A 358 -32.78 12.05 -22.19
N LEU A 359 -32.29 10.84 -22.50
CA LEU A 359 -33.03 9.85 -23.30
C LEU A 359 -34.38 9.52 -22.68
N GLN A 360 -34.44 9.23 -21.37
CA GLN A 360 -35.70 9.00 -20.65
C GLN A 360 -36.62 10.23 -20.66
N SER A 361 -36.07 11.44 -20.78
CA SER A 361 -36.86 12.66 -20.89
C SER A 361 -37.46 12.82 -22.28
N CYS A 362 -36.72 12.51 -23.34
CA CYS A 362 -37.24 12.43 -24.70
C CYS A 362 -38.30 11.33 -24.84
N GLU A 363 -38.13 10.16 -24.21
CA GLU A 363 -39.14 9.10 -24.18
C GLU A 363 -40.46 9.59 -23.54
N ARG A 364 -40.37 10.26 -22.39
CA ARG A 364 -41.53 10.87 -21.70
C ARG A 364 -42.22 11.96 -22.53
N GLU A 365 -41.47 12.79 -23.24
CA GLU A 365 -42.02 13.80 -24.15
C GLU A 365 -42.71 13.16 -25.36
N ILE A 366 -42.09 12.14 -25.98
CA ILE A 366 -42.66 11.37 -27.08
C ILE A 366 -43.98 10.72 -26.69
N ASP A 367 -44.08 10.14 -25.49
CA ASP A 367 -45.34 9.55 -25.00
C ASP A 367 -46.41 10.62 -24.74
N SER A 368 -46.05 11.76 -24.14
CA SER A 368 -46.98 12.89 -24.00
C SER A 368 -47.47 13.45 -25.35
N LEU A 369 -46.64 13.41 -26.40
CA LEU A 369 -47.04 13.82 -27.75
C LEU A 369 -47.95 12.79 -28.43
N LYS A 370 -47.79 11.48 -28.16
CA LYS A 370 -48.73 10.44 -28.61
C LYS A 370 -50.12 10.65 -27.99
N ASP A 371 -50.19 10.94 -26.69
CA ASP A 371 -51.47 11.18 -26.01
C ASP A 371 -52.20 12.41 -26.58
N VAL A 372 -51.47 13.49 -26.87
CA VAL A 372 -52.03 14.68 -27.54
C VAL A 372 -52.51 14.36 -28.96
N LEU A 373 -51.74 13.58 -29.74
CA LEU A 373 -52.16 13.14 -31.07
C LEU A 373 -53.42 12.28 -31.01
N LEU A 374 -53.51 11.33 -30.08
CA LEU A 374 -54.68 10.48 -29.88
C LEU A 374 -55.93 11.29 -29.50
N GLU A 375 -55.79 12.38 -28.73
CA GLU A 375 -56.91 13.28 -28.45
C GLU A 375 -57.31 14.10 -29.70
N LYS A 376 -56.34 14.53 -30.53
CA LYS A 376 -56.65 15.20 -31.80
C LYS A 376 -57.28 14.27 -32.84
N ASP A 377 -56.92 12.99 -32.88
CA ASP A 377 -57.61 12.01 -33.72
C ASP A 377 -59.07 11.78 -33.27
N LYS A 378 -59.36 11.86 -31.96
CA LYS A 378 -60.75 11.86 -31.43
C LYS A 378 -61.51 13.12 -31.83
N GLU A 379 -60.90 14.30 -31.68
CA GLU A 379 -61.49 15.59 -32.12
C GLU A 379 -61.82 15.56 -33.63
N ILE A 380 -60.87 15.12 -34.46
CA ILE A 380 -61.04 14.98 -35.91
C ILE A 380 -62.13 13.97 -36.25
N SER A 381 -62.21 12.84 -35.53
CA SER A 381 -63.26 11.83 -35.72
C SER A 381 -64.65 12.38 -35.38
N ALA A 382 -64.78 13.13 -34.27
CA ALA A 382 -66.03 13.76 -33.87
C ALA A 382 -66.47 14.86 -34.87
N LEU A 383 -65.52 15.71 -35.32
CA LEU A 383 -65.78 16.72 -36.36
C LEU A 383 -66.19 16.07 -37.69
N SER A 384 -65.58 14.95 -38.06
CA SER A 384 -65.93 14.19 -39.27
C SER A 384 -67.34 13.59 -39.18
N GLY A 385 -67.74 13.09 -38.00
CA GLY A 385 -69.12 12.67 -37.72
C GLY A 385 -70.12 13.81 -37.91
N ASN A 386 -69.88 14.95 -37.26
CA ASN A 386 -70.73 16.15 -37.40
C ASN A 386 -70.85 16.61 -38.87
N ILE A 387 -69.77 16.54 -39.66
CA ILE A 387 -69.79 16.86 -41.10
C ILE A 387 -70.64 15.86 -41.89
N SER A 388 -70.66 14.57 -41.53
CA SER A 388 -71.59 13.59 -42.11
C SER A 388 -73.03 13.95 -41.79
N GLU A 389 -73.34 14.23 -40.52
CA GLU A 389 -74.69 14.63 -40.09
C GLU A 389 -75.19 15.89 -40.81
N TYR A 390 -74.35 16.93 -40.93
CA TYR A 390 -74.70 18.13 -41.71
C TYR A 390 -74.86 17.83 -43.21
N THR A 391 -74.12 16.87 -43.76
CA THR A 391 -74.26 16.45 -45.16
C THR A 391 -75.58 15.71 -45.39
N GLU A 392 -75.99 14.83 -44.45
CA GLU A 392 -77.29 14.16 -44.47
C GLU A 392 -78.44 15.15 -44.31
N GLN A 393 -78.34 16.12 -43.40
CA GLN A 393 -79.29 17.23 -43.25
C GLN A 393 -79.40 18.06 -44.54
N LEU A 394 -78.28 18.37 -45.22
CA LEU A 394 -78.29 19.06 -46.51
C LEU A 394 -78.93 18.23 -47.63
N ILE A 395 -78.80 16.90 -47.61
CA ILE A 395 -79.48 16.01 -48.56
C ILE A 395 -80.98 16.01 -48.30
N ALA A 396 -81.41 15.89 -47.04
CA ALA A 396 -82.83 15.93 -46.66
C ALA A 396 -83.48 17.28 -47.02
N LEU A 397 -82.82 18.41 -46.73
CA LEU A 397 -83.29 19.75 -47.10
C LEU A 397 -83.39 19.94 -48.62
N LYS A 398 -82.44 19.41 -49.40
CA LYS A 398 -82.52 19.41 -50.88
C LYS A 398 -83.69 18.58 -51.40
N GLN A 399 -84.03 17.47 -50.73
CA GLN A 399 -85.18 16.65 -51.08
C GLN A 399 -86.52 17.34 -50.76
N ASP A 400 -86.67 17.96 -49.58
CA ASP A 400 -87.89 18.73 -49.27
C ASP A 400 -88.03 19.95 -50.19
N LEU A 401 -86.95 20.70 -50.46
CA LEU A 401 -86.97 21.82 -51.41
C LEU A 401 -87.45 21.36 -52.79
N LYS A 402 -86.93 20.24 -53.32
CA LYS A 402 -87.43 19.67 -54.57
C LYS A 402 -88.91 19.29 -54.47
N MET A 403 -89.35 18.67 -53.38
CA MET A 403 -90.77 18.37 -53.18
C MET A 403 -91.63 19.65 -53.10
N LYS A 404 -91.13 20.76 -52.54
CA LYS A 404 -91.84 22.06 -52.59
C LYS A 404 -91.92 22.60 -54.01
N GLU A 405 -90.85 22.50 -54.79
CA GLU A 405 -90.82 22.91 -56.21
C GLU A 405 -91.83 22.10 -57.05
N ASP A 406 -91.80 20.76 -56.93
CA ASP A 406 -92.74 19.86 -57.62
C ASP A 406 -94.20 20.13 -57.20
N ASN A 407 -94.45 20.59 -55.97
CA ASN A 407 -95.77 21.02 -55.50
C ASN A 407 -96.14 22.44 -56.00
N LEU A 408 -95.19 23.37 -56.05
CA LEU A 408 -95.41 24.73 -56.56
C LEU A 408 -95.81 24.68 -58.03
N ILE A 409 -95.08 23.90 -58.85
CA ILE A 409 -95.41 23.65 -60.25
C ILE A 409 -96.83 23.06 -60.40
N GLN A 410 -97.25 22.15 -59.52
CA GLN A 410 -98.63 21.64 -59.52
C GLN A 410 -99.67 22.71 -59.18
N VAL A 411 -99.39 23.59 -58.21
CA VAL A 411 -100.27 24.71 -57.84
C VAL A 411 -100.34 25.76 -58.95
N GLU A 412 -99.24 26.12 -59.59
CA GLU A 412 -99.20 27.03 -60.74
C GLU A 412 -99.98 26.48 -61.94
N ASN A 413 -99.88 25.16 -62.20
CA ASN A 413 -100.67 24.49 -63.23
C ASN A 413 -102.17 24.43 -62.88
N ALA A 414 -102.53 24.31 -61.60
CA ALA A 414 -103.92 24.36 -61.14
C ALA A 414 -104.49 25.78 -61.25
N LEU A 415 -103.72 26.80 -60.84
CA LEU A 415 -104.06 28.22 -60.98
C LEU A 415 -104.25 28.60 -62.45
N SER A 416 -103.32 28.20 -63.32
CA SER A 416 -103.40 28.46 -64.77
C SER A 416 -104.64 27.84 -65.44
N LYS A 417 -105.15 26.73 -64.90
CA LYS A 417 -106.44 26.14 -65.33
C LYS A 417 -107.62 26.97 -64.81
N ALA A 418 -107.61 27.33 -63.52
CA ALA A 418 -108.65 28.15 -62.92
C ALA A 418 -108.78 29.53 -63.59
N ASP A 419 -107.67 30.21 -63.90
CA ASP A 419 -107.67 31.48 -64.63
C ASP A 419 -108.25 31.33 -66.06
N ARG A 420 -107.99 30.19 -66.71
CA ARG A 420 -108.56 29.86 -68.01
C ARG A 420 -110.06 29.58 -67.93
N GLU A 421 -110.51 28.88 -66.90
CA GLU A 421 -111.94 28.65 -66.63
C GLU A 421 -112.67 29.98 -66.30
N VAL A 422 -112.09 30.83 -65.46
CA VAL A 422 -112.59 32.19 -65.18
C VAL A 422 -112.64 33.05 -66.44
N SER A 423 -111.67 32.91 -67.34
CA SER A 423 -111.67 33.61 -68.64
C SER A 423 -112.80 33.14 -69.55
N ILE A 424 -113.03 31.82 -69.64
CA ILE A 424 -114.13 31.23 -70.41
C ILE A 424 -115.50 31.63 -69.83
N LEU A 425 -115.65 31.60 -68.50
CA LEU A 425 -116.87 32.05 -67.82
C LEU A 425 -117.15 33.54 -68.07
N ARG A 426 -116.10 34.38 -68.07
CA ARG A 426 -116.22 35.81 -68.41
C ARG A 426 -116.58 36.03 -69.88
N GLU A 427 -116.04 35.23 -70.81
CA GLU A 427 -116.38 35.31 -72.23
C GLU A 427 -117.83 34.86 -72.49
N SER A 428 -118.30 33.80 -71.83
CA SER A 428 -119.72 33.40 -71.82
C SER A 428 -120.60 34.53 -71.29
N GLN A 429 -120.31 35.05 -70.09
CA GLN A 429 -121.06 36.16 -69.49
C GLN A 429 -121.12 37.38 -70.42
N ASN A 430 -120.01 37.73 -71.09
CA ASN A 430 -119.97 38.81 -72.08
C ASN A 430 -120.74 38.48 -73.38
N SER A 431 -120.95 37.21 -73.72
CA SER A 431 -121.80 36.77 -74.82
C SER A 431 -123.29 36.81 -74.44
N ASP A 432 -123.62 36.35 -73.23
CA ASP A 432 -124.97 36.40 -72.67
C ASP A 432 -125.43 37.86 -72.48
N GLN A 433 -124.55 38.73 -71.99
CA GLN A 433 -124.75 40.17 -71.88
C GLN A 433 -125.06 40.81 -73.25
N ARG A 434 -124.23 40.55 -74.28
CA ARG A 434 -124.48 41.05 -75.65
C ARG A 434 -125.78 40.51 -76.26
N THR A 435 -126.14 39.26 -75.94
CA THR A 435 -127.39 38.64 -76.39
C THR A 435 -128.61 39.28 -75.71
N LEU A 436 -128.49 39.64 -74.43
CA LEU A 436 -129.50 40.38 -73.69
C LEU A 436 -129.64 41.82 -74.21
N GLU A 437 -128.54 42.52 -74.45
CA GLU A 437 -128.51 43.86 -75.04
C GLU A 437 -129.17 43.88 -76.42
N SER A 438 -128.88 42.90 -77.29
CA SER A 438 -129.52 42.75 -78.60
C SER A 438 -131.04 42.59 -78.50
N LYS A 439 -131.53 41.81 -77.52
CA LYS A 439 -132.97 41.67 -77.26
C LYS A 439 -133.60 42.93 -76.68
N ILE A 440 -132.86 43.69 -75.87
CA ILE A 440 -133.33 44.98 -75.35
C ILE A 440 -133.47 45.99 -76.50
N THR A 441 -132.53 46.04 -77.45
CA THR A 441 -132.69 46.89 -78.65
C THR A 441 -133.87 46.45 -79.52
N GLU A 442 -134.04 45.16 -79.77
CA GLU A 442 -135.17 44.60 -80.52
C GLU A 442 -136.52 44.96 -79.87
N LEU A 443 -136.65 44.76 -78.55
CA LEU A 443 -137.86 45.13 -77.81
C LEU A 443 -138.10 46.65 -77.80
N THR A 444 -137.04 47.47 -77.77
CA THR A 444 -137.15 48.93 -77.81
C THR A 444 -137.62 49.43 -79.18
N GLU A 445 -137.22 48.77 -80.27
CA GLU A 445 -137.66 49.09 -81.63
C GLU A 445 -139.13 48.67 -81.84
N ASN A 446 -139.50 47.45 -81.48
CA ASN A 446 -140.89 46.99 -81.46
C ASN A 446 -141.81 47.93 -80.65
N LEU A 447 -141.34 48.42 -79.49
CA LEU A 447 -142.13 49.32 -78.64
C LEU A 447 -142.39 50.66 -79.35
N LYS A 448 -141.39 51.26 -80.03
CA LYS A 448 -141.57 52.47 -80.83
C LYS A 448 -142.59 52.30 -81.96
N ASP A 449 -142.58 51.16 -82.64
CA ASP A 449 -143.55 50.89 -83.72
C ASP A 449 -144.98 50.81 -83.15
N THR A 450 -145.18 50.15 -82.01
CA THR A 450 -146.51 50.14 -81.35
C THR A 450 -146.94 51.52 -80.85
N GLU A 451 -146.00 52.37 -80.40
CA GLU A 451 -146.26 53.74 -79.99
C GLU A 451 -146.66 54.63 -81.19
N MET A 452 -146.05 54.41 -82.36
CA MET A 452 -146.41 55.11 -83.60
C MET A 452 -147.79 54.69 -84.14
N GLU A 453 -148.15 53.41 -84.07
CA GLU A 453 -149.49 52.92 -84.42
C GLU A 453 -150.57 53.52 -83.52
N LEU A 454 -150.32 53.58 -82.20
CA LEU A 454 -151.23 54.23 -81.23
C LEU A 454 -151.43 55.73 -81.52
N LEU A 455 -150.40 56.41 -82.03
CA LEU A 455 -150.46 57.83 -82.41
C LEU A 455 -151.41 58.05 -83.60
N LYS A 456 -151.26 57.24 -84.67
CA LYS A 456 -152.19 57.23 -85.83
C LYS A 456 -153.64 56.95 -85.40
N ALA A 457 -153.84 56.00 -84.48
CA ALA A 457 -155.16 55.65 -83.96
C ALA A 457 -155.80 56.79 -83.13
N ARG A 458 -154.99 57.59 -82.42
CA ARG A 458 -155.42 58.81 -81.73
C ARG A 458 -155.93 59.85 -82.74
N ASP A 459 -155.15 60.15 -83.78
CA ASP A 459 -155.50 61.21 -84.74
C ASP A 459 -156.79 60.89 -85.51
N LEU A 460 -157.00 59.61 -85.85
CA LEU A 460 -158.21 59.12 -86.50
C LEU A 460 -159.46 59.27 -85.60
N ARG A 461 -159.33 58.95 -84.30
CA ARG A 461 -160.41 59.12 -83.31
C ARG A 461 -160.75 60.60 -83.12
N ASP A 462 -159.75 61.45 -82.99
CA ASP A 462 -159.96 62.86 -82.65
C ASP A 462 -160.61 63.61 -83.83
N SER A 463 -160.24 63.25 -85.07
CA SER A 463 -160.97 63.63 -86.29
C SER A 463 -162.44 63.18 -86.29
N LYS A 464 -162.71 61.89 -86.01
CA LYS A 464 -164.08 61.36 -85.91
C LYS A 464 -164.91 61.98 -84.79
N THR A 465 -164.29 62.50 -83.74
CA THR A 465 -164.97 63.17 -82.62
C THR A 465 -165.52 64.53 -83.05
N ALA A 466 -164.75 65.32 -83.81
CA ALA A 466 -165.19 66.60 -84.35
C ALA A 466 -166.37 66.47 -85.33
N GLU A 467 -166.38 65.42 -86.15
CA GLU A 467 -167.51 65.09 -87.05
C GLU A 467 -168.82 64.89 -86.26
N VAL A 468 -168.78 64.14 -85.16
CA VAL A 468 -169.94 63.90 -84.29
C VAL A 468 -170.45 65.20 -83.64
N GLU A 469 -169.57 66.09 -83.17
CA GLU A 469 -170.00 67.37 -82.59
C GLU A 469 -170.79 68.26 -83.58
N THR A 470 -170.44 68.23 -84.87
CA THR A 470 -171.18 68.99 -85.89
C THR A 470 -172.58 68.41 -86.14
N LEU A 471 -172.71 67.08 -86.15
CA LEU A 471 -174.00 66.39 -86.32
C LEU A 471 -174.95 66.62 -85.13
N VAL A 472 -174.42 66.68 -83.91
CA VAL A 472 -175.20 66.96 -82.70
C VAL A 472 -175.77 68.38 -82.72
N LYS A 473 -175.00 69.39 -83.16
CA LYS A 473 -175.50 70.77 -83.28
C LYS A 473 -176.68 70.88 -84.26
N GLN A 474 -176.55 70.28 -85.45
CA GLN A 474 -177.62 70.32 -86.46
C GLN A 474 -178.94 69.74 -85.89
N ALA A 475 -178.87 68.60 -85.20
CA ALA A 475 -180.04 67.93 -84.64
C ALA A 475 -180.77 68.74 -83.56
N ASP A 476 -180.06 69.53 -82.74
CA ASP A 476 -180.69 70.37 -81.71
C ASP A 476 -181.31 71.66 -82.26
N ASP A 477 -180.84 72.17 -83.40
CA ASP A 477 -181.46 73.32 -84.08
C ASP A 477 -182.70 72.90 -84.90
N ASP A 478 -182.65 71.78 -85.63
CA ASP A 478 -183.81 71.19 -86.32
C ASP A 478 -184.98 70.94 -85.33
N LYS A 479 -184.65 70.48 -84.13
CA LYS A 479 -185.57 70.21 -83.02
C LYS A 479 -186.29 71.47 -82.50
N LYS A 480 -185.63 72.63 -82.47
CA LYS A 480 -186.26 73.92 -82.10
C LYS A 480 -187.27 74.35 -83.16
N ALA A 481 -186.88 74.31 -84.44
CA ALA A 481 -187.75 74.67 -85.55
C ALA A 481 -189.04 73.84 -85.56
N ILE A 482 -188.95 72.54 -85.26
CA ILE A 482 -190.10 71.64 -85.13
C ILE A 482 -191.02 72.03 -83.95
N GLN A 483 -190.50 72.54 -82.83
CA GLN A 483 -191.33 73.02 -81.72
C GLN A 483 -192.05 74.34 -82.05
N GLU A 484 -191.37 75.30 -82.69
CA GLU A 484 -191.95 76.58 -83.07
C GLU A 484 -193.09 76.40 -84.09
N LEU A 485 -192.86 75.60 -85.14
CA LEU A 485 -193.87 75.28 -86.15
C LEU A 485 -195.12 74.60 -85.55
N ARG A 486 -194.95 73.76 -84.52
CA ARG A 486 -196.09 73.14 -83.81
C ARG A 486 -196.92 74.15 -83.01
N GLY A 487 -196.28 75.15 -82.40
CA GLY A 487 -196.95 76.20 -81.65
C GLY A 487 -197.87 77.06 -82.53
N GLU A 488 -197.37 77.49 -83.70
CA GLU A 488 -198.12 78.41 -84.56
C GLU A 488 -199.33 77.73 -85.24
N ILE A 489 -199.22 76.44 -85.60
CA ILE A 489 -200.34 75.64 -86.12
C ILE A 489 -201.47 75.52 -85.08
N GLN A 490 -201.14 75.22 -83.82
CA GLN A 490 -202.13 75.04 -82.76
C GLN A 490 -202.89 76.35 -82.45
N LYS A 491 -202.21 77.49 -82.61
CA LYS A 491 -202.75 78.85 -82.43
C LYS A 491 -203.67 79.27 -83.58
N GLN A 492 -203.34 78.98 -84.84
CA GLN A 492 -204.27 79.19 -85.97
C GLN A 492 -205.55 78.35 -85.84
N MET A 493 -205.42 77.08 -85.43
CA MET A 493 -206.56 76.17 -85.33
C MET A 493 -207.62 76.67 -84.33
N GLN A 494 -207.21 77.22 -83.19
CA GLN A 494 -208.13 77.84 -82.23
C GLN A 494 -208.84 79.09 -82.79
N SER A 495 -208.12 79.91 -83.56
CA SER A 495 -208.70 81.09 -84.22
C SER A 495 -209.81 80.73 -85.22
N HIS A 496 -209.58 79.72 -86.07
CA HIS A 496 -210.58 79.26 -87.04
C HIS A 496 -211.84 78.68 -86.38
N CYS A 497 -211.72 77.93 -85.27
CA CYS A 497 -212.87 77.45 -84.53
C CYS A 497 -213.73 78.58 -83.94
N HIS A 498 -213.11 79.69 -83.51
CA HIS A 498 -213.84 80.84 -83.00
C HIS A 498 -214.66 81.51 -84.12
N HIS A 499 -214.00 81.80 -85.25
CA HIS A 499 -214.63 82.54 -86.35
C HIS A 499 -215.74 81.75 -87.06
N LEU A 500 -215.65 80.40 -87.09
CA LEU A 500 -216.73 79.54 -87.57
C LEU A 500 -217.99 79.65 -86.70
N SER A 501 -217.84 79.73 -85.37
CA SER A 501 -218.97 79.86 -84.44
C SER A 501 -219.68 81.21 -84.58
N GLU A 502 -218.94 82.29 -84.84
CA GLU A 502 -219.50 83.60 -85.18
C GLU A 502 -220.33 83.54 -86.48
N CYS A 503 -219.81 82.88 -87.52
CA CYS A 503 -220.51 82.69 -88.79
C CYS A 503 -221.84 81.94 -88.62
N GLU A 504 -221.86 80.85 -87.83
CA GLU A 504 -223.08 80.10 -87.56
C GLU A 504 -224.14 80.94 -86.82
N MET A 505 -223.72 81.78 -85.87
CA MET A 505 -224.62 82.67 -85.14
C MET A 505 -225.22 83.78 -86.03
N HIS A 506 -224.45 84.30 -86.99
CA HIS A 506 -224.96 85.23 -88.00
C HIS A 506 -225.96 84.57 -88.97
N ILE A 507 -225.70 83.33 -89.40
CA ILE A 507 -226.62 82.56 -90.26
C ILE A 507 -227.95 82.25 -89.53
N ALA A 508 -227.89 81.97 -88.22
CA ALA A 508 -229.10 81.81 -87.40
C ALA A 508 -229.94 83.10 -87.33
N SER A 509 -229.30 84.25 -87.09
CA SER A 509 -229.99 85.55 -87.05
C SER A 509 -230.64 85.93 -88.39
N LEU A 510 -229.98 85.65 -89.52
CA LEU A 510 -230.54 85.88 -90.85
C LEU A 510 -231.75 85.00 -91.17
N LYS A 511 -231.79 83.74 -90.70
CA LYS A 511 -232.98 82.88 -90.81
C LYS A 511 -234.18 83.48 -90.09
N GLU A 512 -233.97 84.02 -88.88
CA GLU A 512 -235.04 84.60 -88.06
C GLU A 512 -235.59 85.90 -88.66
N GLN A 513 -234.71 86.79 -89.14
CA GLN A 513 -235.13 88.00 -89.86
C GLN A 513 -235.92 87.67 -91.13
N LEU A 514 -235.47 86.70 -91.94
CA LEU A 514 -236.13 86.34 -93.20
C LEU A 514 -237.55 85.76 -92.96
N MET A 515 -237.71 84.91 -91.93
CA MET A 515 -239.02 84.39 -91.52
C MET A 515 -239.98 85.53 -91.13
N SER A 516 -239.50 86.51 -90.34
CA SER A 516 -240.31 87.68 -89.94
C SER A 516 -240.71 88.58 -91.13
N SER A 517 -239.90 88.59 -92.19
CA SER A 517 -240.16 89.35 -93.42
C SER A 517 -241.21 88.67 -94.29
N ALA A 518 -241.09 87.34 -94.49
CA ALA A 518 -242.05 86.55 -95.25
C ALA A 518 -243.47 86.61 -94.64
N GLN A 519 -243.57 86.50 -93.30
CA GLN A 519 -244.86 86.55 -92.61
C GLN A 519 -245.56 87.91 -92.76
N LYS A 520 -244.81 89.02 -92.80
CA LYS A 520 -245.36 90.37 -93.07
C LYS A 520 -245.75 90.60 -94.53
N LEU A 521 -245.20 89.82 -95.47
CA LEU A 521 -245.61 89.88 -96.88
C LEU A 521 -246.96 89.17 -97.10
N GLN A 522 -247.24 88.11 -96.32
CA GLN A 522 -248.53 87.41 -96.32
C GLN A 522 -249.67 88.36 -95.93
N GLU A 523 -249.48 89.17 -94.88
CA GLU A 523 -250.45 90.16 -94.39
C GLU A 523 -250.67 91.35 -95.35
N ALA A 524 -249.72 91.61 -96.27
CA ALA A 524 -249.74 92.80 -97.11
C ALA A 524 -250.61 92.70 -98.37
N LEU A 525 -250.79 91.49 -98.94
CA LEU A 525 -251.52 91.31 -100.21
C LEU A 525 -252.99 90.93 -100.03
N GLU A 526 -253.38 90.34 -98.89
CA GLU A 526 -254.80 90.20 -98.52
C GLU A 526 -255.51 91.56 -98.39
N LEU A 527 -254.75 92.65 -98.19
CA LEU A 527 -255.26 94.03 -98.19
C LEU A 527 -255.49 94.60 -99.60
N GLN A 528 -254.68 94.25 -100.61
CA GLN A 528 -254.92 94.75 -101.97
C GLN A 528 -256.11 94.03 -102.65
N GLN A 529 -256.52 92.86 -102.14
CA GLN A 529 -257.79 92.22 -102.47
C GLN A 529 -259.02 93.09 -102.14
N GLN A 530 -258.88 94.11 -101.26
CA GLN A 530 -259.96 95.03 -100.89
C GLN A 530 -259.92 96.39 -101.60
N PHE A 531 -258.76 96.85 -102.10
CA PHE A 531 -258.62 98.21 -102.63
C PHE A 531 -258.84 98.32 -104.14
N SER A 532 -259.83 99.14 -104.50
CA SER A 532 -260.27 99.50 -105.86
C SER A 532 -261.04 98.47 -106.69
N ASN A 533 -261.84 97.63 -105.99
CA ASN A 533 -263.23 97.38 -106.42
C ASN A 533 -264.10 98.69 -106.36
N LYS A 534 -263.54 99.85 -106.73
CA LYS A 534 -264.14 101.21 -106.65
C LYS A 534 -263.92 102.02 -107.94
N GLU A 535 -262.83 101.81 -108.68
CA GLU A 535 -262.64 102.44 -110.00
C GLU A 535 -263.41 101.75 -111.14
N GLN A 536 -264.33 100.83 -110.82
CA GLN A 536 -265.46 100.49 -111.70
C GLN A 536 -266.74 101.29 -111.40
N SER A 537 -266.86 101.98 -110.25
CA SER A 537 -268.04 102.80 -109.92
C SER A 537 -267.85 104.28 -110.25
N PHE A 538 -266.64 104.82 -110.05
CA PHE A 538 -266.26 106.15 -110.54
C PHE A 538 -265.42 106.00 -111.82
N GLU A 539 -265.68 106.70 -112.94
CA GLU A 539 -266.77 107.65 -113.15
C GLU A 539 -267.26 107.68 -114.61
N LYS A 540 -268.40 107.04 -114.88
CA LYS A 540 -269.21 107.28 -116.10
C LYS A 540 -270.02 108.58 -116.01
N GLU A 541 -269.96 109.27 -114.86
CA GLU A 541 -270.94 110.27 -114.44
C GLU A 541 -270.65 111.69 -114.96
N LEU A 542 -269.38 112.05 -115.20
CA LEU A 542 -269.03 113.37 -115.77
C LEU A 542 -269.18 113.49 -117.31
N LYS A 543 -269.87 112.54 -117.95
CA LYS A 543 -270.35 112.68 -119.33
C LYS A 543 -271.56 113.63 -119.39
N SER A 544 -271.38 114.94 -119.17
CA SER A 544 -272.50 115.90 -119.33
C SER A 544 -272.18 117.39 -119.52
N SER A 545 -271.01 117.94 -119.14
CA SER A 545 -270.76 119.39 -119.24
C SER A 545 -269.27 119.77 -119.21
N LYS A 546 -268.81 120.80 -119.95
CA LYS A 546 -269.55 121.66 -120.90
C LYS A 546 -268.66 122.22 -122.01
N ASP A 547 -269.33 122.79 -123.01
CA ASP A 547 -268.79 123.46 -124.21
C ASP A 547 -268.06 124.77 -123.91
N GLU A 548 -267.34 125.28 -124.93
CA GLU A 548 -266.66 126.58 -125.02
C GLU A 548 -265.43 126.72 -124.07
N GLN A 549 -264.32 127.35 -124.45
CA GLN A 549 -264.04 128.31 -125.53
C GLN A 549 -262.54 128.19 -125.91
N ASN A 550 -262.07 128.23 -127.16
CA ASN A 550 -262.66 128.59 -128.45
C ASN A 550 -262.14 127.65 -129.55
#